data_AF-A0A0M4I5Z5-F1
#
_entry.id   AF-A0A0M4I5Z5-F1
#
_cell.length_a   1.000
_cell.length_b   1.000
_cell.length_c   1.000
_cell.angle_alpha   90.00
_cell.angle_beta   90.00
_cell.angle_gamma   90.00
#
_symmetry.space_group_name_H-M   'P 1'
#
loop_
_entity.id
_entity.type
_entity.pdbx_description
1 polymer ?
#
loop_
_entity_poly.entity_id
_entity_poly.type
_entity_poly.pdbx_seq_one_letter_code
_entity_poly.pdbx_strand_id
1 'polypeptide(L)'
;MNWVNTFIYSGTLLLLGLICLASFLIIRRLFQRYWTQQKHPNLLAVLTTFLAVPLLCAVGLYLALRTYLYYPQRDFTTSGWTSNATKRYEMVKDLQTTHPIIGLTESQVAALLGQPDLKEGKYWAYYIGITPKLGSIDGDALALEFQNAIVVRYLVRQD
;
A
#
# COMPACT_ATOMS: atom_id res chain seq x y z
N MET A 1 4.28 -21.73 -28.04
CA MET A 1 4.82 -21.97 -26.69
C MET A 1 6.33 -21.78 -26.75
N ASN A 2 6.87 -20.76 -26.06
CA ASN A 2 8.29 -20.42 -26.19
C ASN A 2 9.13 -21.38 -25.34
N TRP A 3 9.68 -22.41 -25.97
CA TRP A 3 10.49 -23.46 -25.32
C TRP A 3 11.66 -22.88 -24.51
N VAL A 4 12.23 -21.76 -24.93
CA VAL A 4 13.28 -21.04 -24.20
C VAL A 4 12.81 -20.58 -22.82
N ASN A 5 11.58 -20.04 -22.72
CA ASN A 5 11.03 -19.59 -21.44
C ASN A 5 10.76 -20.77 -20.51
N THR A 6 10.25 -21.89 -21.03
CA THR A 6 10.02 -23.08 -20.21
C THR A 6 11.33 -23.64 -19.64
N PHE A 7 12.42 -23.63 -20.41
CA PHE A 7 13.74 -24.04 -19.90
C PHE A 7 14.30 -23.09 -18.83
N ILE A 8 14.13 -21.78 -19.01
CA ILE A 8 14.57 -20.76 -18.03
C ILE A 8 13.78 -20.87 -16.72
N TYR A 9 12.45 -21.02 -16.79
CA TYR A 9 11.62 -21.19 -15.59
C TYR A 9 11.91 -22.52 -14.87
N SER A 10 12.15 -23.61 -15.60
CA SER A 10 12.55 -24.87 -14.96
C SER A 10 13.92 -24.77 -14.29
N GLY A 11 14.88 -24.08 -14.91
CA GLY A 11 16.22 -23.90 -14.35
C GLY A 11 16.23 -23.04 -13.09
N THR A 12 15.48 -21.93 -13.10
CA THR A 12 15.33 -21.05 -11.93
C THR A 12 14.64 -21.76 -10.76
N LEU A 13 13.61 -22.58 -11.03
CA LEU A 13 12.89 -23.33 -10.02
C LEU A 13 13.77 -24.42 -9.38
N LEU A 14 14.61 -25.10 -10.17
CA LEU A 14 15.61 -26.04 -9.66
C LEU A 14 16.65 -25.34 -8.77
N LEU A 15 17.12 -24.17 -9.17
CA LEU A 15 18.13 -23.40 -8.42
C LEU A 15 17.57 -22.91 -7.08
N LEU A 16 16.31 -22.43 -7.06
CA LEU A 16 15.58 -22.12 -5.82
C LEU A 16 15.42 -23.37 -4.92
N GLY A 17 15.07 -24.51 -5.50
CA GLY A 17 14.97 -25.78 -4.77
C GLY A 17 16.29 -26.19 -4.10
N LEU A 18 17.41 -26.04 -4.80
CA LEU A 18 18.75 -26.31 -4.25
C LEU A 18 19.12 -25.36 -3.11
N ILE A 19 18.79 -24.07 -3.21
CA ILE A 19 19.01 -23.08 -2.15
C ILE A 19 18.16 -23.41 -0.91
N CYS A 20 16.89 -23.76 -1.10
CA CYS A 20 16.00 -24.18 -0.02
C CYS A 20 16.52 -25.46 0.68
N LEU A 21 17.00 -26.43 -0.09
CA LEU A 21 17.56 -27.66 0.46
C LEU A 21 18.85 -27.38 1.24
N ALA A 22 19.77 -26.59 0.67
CA ALA A 22 21.03 -26.23 1.33
C ALA A 22 20.79 -25.47 2.64
N SER A 23 19.90 -24.48 2.64
CA SER A 23 19.53 -23.73 3.85
C SER A 23 18.87 -24.62 4.90
N PHE A 24 17.96 -25.52 4.51
CA PHE A 24 17.37 -26.51 5.42
C PHE A 24 18.44 -27.42 6.05
N LEU A 25 19.40 -27.91 5.26
CA LEU A 25 20.48 -28.75 5.78
C LEU A 25 21.41 -28.00 6.73
N ILE A 26 21.72 -26.73 6.44
CA ILE A 26 22.53 -25.87 7.32
C ILE A 26 21.79 -25.64 8.64
N ILE A 27 20.52 -25.25 8.58
CA ILE A 27 19.68 -25.03 9.78
C ILE A 27 19.57 -26.31 10.59
N ARG A 28 19.30 -27.46 9.94
CA ARG A 28 19.23 -28.77 10.60
C ARG A 28 20.54 -29.13 11.29
N ARG A 29 21.69 -28.90 10.64
CA ARG A 29 23.02 -29.16 11.24
C ARG A 29 23.30 -28.24 12.42
N LEU A 30 22.97 -26.95 12.31
CA LEU A 30 23.12 -26.00 13.41
C LEU A 30 22.23 -26.38 14.59
N PHE A 31 20.96 -26.70 14.33
CA PHE A 31 20.00 -27.13 15.33
C PHE A 31 20.47 -28.41 16.03
N GLN A 32 20.88 -29.44 15.27
CA GLN A 32 21.40 -30.68 15.84
C GLN A 32 22.68 -30.46 16.65
N ARG A 33 23.61 -29.61 16.20
CA ARG A 33 24.87 -29.32 16.90
C ARG A 33 24.67 -28.54 18.20
N TYR A 34 23.73 -27.59 18.21
CA TYR A 34 23.41 -26.81 19.40
C TYR A 34 22.50 -27.56 20.39
N TRP A 35 21.59 -28.41 19.90
CA TRP A 35 20.65 -29.15 20.74
C TRP A 35 21.29 -30.37 21.42
N THR A 36 22.22 -31.08 20.76
CA THR A 36 22.90 -32.24 21.37
C THR A 36 23.96 -31.88 22.43
N GLN A 37 24.42 -30.63 22.46
CA GLN A 37 25.38 -30.13 23.45
C GLN A 37 24.73 -29.61 24.75
N GLN A 38 23.41 -29.37 24.79
CA GLN A 38 22.72 -28.94 26.01
C GLN A 38 22.01 -30.12 26.68
N LYS A 39 22.61 -30.67 27.75
CA LYS A 39 21.96 -31.72 28.59
C LYS A 39 20.75 -31.20 29.38
N HIS A 40 20.67 -29.90 29.62
CA HIS A 40 19.50 -29.19 30.15
C HIS A 40 19.45 -27.80 29.49
N PRO A 41 18.27 -27.31 29.07
CA PRO A 41 18.18 -25.95 28.58
C PRO A 41 18.53 -25.00 29.73
N ASN A 42 19.55 -24.15 29.55
CA ASN A 42 19.84 -23.10 30.51
C ASN A 42 18.58 -22.23 30.64
N LEU A 43 18.03 -22.06 31.85
CA LEU A 43 16.80 -21.28 32.11
C LEU A 43 16.85 -19.89 31.46
N LEU A 44 18.03 -19.28 31.44
CA LEU A 44 18.31 -18.03 30.75
C LEU A 44 18.01 -18.08 29.25
N ALA A 45 18.35 -19.16 28.55
CA ALA A 45 18.09 -19.33 27.11
C ALA A 45 16.59 -19.52 26.81
N VAL A 46 15.85 -20.15 27.72
CA VAL A 46 14.39 -20.29 27.60
C VAL A 46 13.72 -18.93 27.83
N LEU A 47 14.13 -18.21 28.87
CA LEU A 47 13.63 -16.87 29.17
C LEU A 47 13.94 -15.87 28.05
N THR A 48 15.16 -15.90 27.49
CA THR A 48 15.50 -15.02 26.37
C THR A 48 14.68 -15.35 25.13
N THR A 49 14.41 -16.62 24.85
CA THR A 49 13.57 -17.00 23.70
C THR A 49 12.11 -16.57 23.90
N PHE A 50 11.56 -16.79 25.09
CA PHE A 50 10.20 -16.36 25.44
C PHE A 50 10.00 -14.85 25.38
N LEU A 51 11.05 -14.05 25.63
CA LEU A 51 11.01 -12.59 25.46
C LEU A 51 11.30 -12.16 24.02
N ALA A 52 12.31 -12.76 23.38
CA ALA A 52 12.79 -12.33 22.07
C ALA A 52 11.79 -12.63 20.95
N VAL A 53 11.13 -13.79 20.98
CA VAL A 53 10.17 -14.19 19.94
C VAL A 53 8.98 -13.22 19.85
N PRO A 54 8.21 -12.94 20.93
CA PRO A 54 7.10 -11.99 20.82
C PRO A 54 7.56 -10.58 20.48
N LEU A 55 8.75 -10.16 20.96
CA LEU A 55 9.32 -8.86 20.61
C LEU A 55 9.62 -8.75 19.11
N LEU A 56 10.27 -9.77 18.53
CA LEU A 56 10.57 -9.81 17.10
C LEU A 56 9.28 -9.86 16.26
N CYS A 57 8.29 -10.65 16.68
CA CYS A 57 6.98 -10.67 16.04
C CYS A 57 6.29 -9.31 16.09
N ALA A 58 6.32 -8.63 17.24
CA ALA A 58 5.73 -7.31 17.41
C ALA A 58 6.42 -6.25 16.55
N VAL A 59 7.75 -6.25 16.50
CA VAL A 59 8.54 -5.36 15.64
C VAL A 59 8.26 -5.64 14.16
N GLY A 60 8.23 -6.91 13.77
CA GLY A 60 7.91 -7.32 12.40
C GLY A 60 6.51 -6.87 11.98
N LEU A 61 5.50 -7.10 12.83
CA LEU A 61 4.13 -6.65 12.60
C LEU A 61 4.04 -5.13 12.52
N TYR A 62 4.72 -4.41 13.42
CA TYR A 62 4.76 -2.95 13.41
C TYR A 62 5.34 -2.41 12.09
N LEU A 63 6.48 -2.96 11.64
CA LEU A 63 7.10 -2.54 10.38
C LEU A 63 6.21 -2.85 9.18
N ALA A 64 5.60 -4.04 9.14
CA ALA A 64 4.68 -4.44 8.09
C ALA A 64 3.46 -3.50 8.02
N LEU A 65 2.83 -3.21 9.16
CA LEU A 65 1.70 -2.28 9.24
C LEU A 65 2.11 -0.85 8.85
N ARG A 66 3.27 -0.38 9.31
CA ARG A 66 3.79 0.94 8.96
C ARG A 66 3.98 1.10 7.45
N THR A 67 4.52 0.07 6.78
CA THR A 67 4.72 0.09 5.33
C THR A 67 3.40 -0.05 4.57
N TYR A 68 2.53 -0.96 5.01
CA TYR A 68 1.23 -1.19 4.36
C TYR A 68 0.29 0.02 4.47
N LEU A 69 0.31 0.69 5.62
CA LEU A 69 -0.50 1.89 5.90
C LEU A 69 0.22 3.19 5.61
N TYR A 70 1.37 3.14 4.90
CA TYR A 70 2.07 4.34 4.52
C TYR A 70 1.22 5.12 3.51
N TYR A 71 0.76 6.30 3.92
CA TYR A 71 -0.03 7.19 3.08
C TYR A 71 0.87 8.35 2.60
N PRO A 72 1.46 8.25 1.40
CA PRO A 72 2.25 9.34 0.84
C PRO A 72 1.41 10.60 0.64
N GLN A 73 1.99 11.75 0.96
CA GLN A 73 1.40 13.07 0.77
C GLN A 73 2.25 13.83 -0.23
N ARG A 74 1.62 14.46 -1.21
CA ARG A 74 2.27 15.24 -2.27
C ARG A 74 1.49 16.52 -2.50
N ASP A 75 2.22 17.55 -2.89
CA ASP A 75 1.63 18.83 -3.26
C ASP A 75 0.76 18.65 -4.50
N PHE A 76 -0.40 19.31 -4.49
CA PHE A 76 -1.32 19.27 -5.60
C PHE A 76 -0.73 20.03 -6.79
N THR A 77 -0.74 19.37 -7.95
CA THR A 77 -0.43 20.00 -9.23
C THR A 77 -1.40 19.49 -10.28
N THR A 78 -1.88 20.35 -11.17
CA THR A 78 -2.80 19.95 -12.25
C THR A 78 -2.17 18.88 -13.15
N SER A 79 -0.87 18.95 -13.42
CA SER A 79 -0.15 17.93 -14.19
C SER A 79 -0.05 16.59 -13.45
N GLY A 80 0.25 16.60 -12.14
CA GLY A 80 0.26 15.39 -11.32
C GLY A 80 -1.11 14.73 -11.25
N TRP A 81 -2.16 15.54 -11.06
CA TRP A 81 -3.55 15.10 -10.98
C TRP A 81 -4.02 14.42 -12.27
N THR A 82 -3.70 15.02 -13.41
CA THR A 82 -4.11 14.51 -14.74
C THR A 82 -3.29 13.31 -15.20
N SER A 83 -1.99 13.26 -14.88
CA SER A 83 -1.10 12.18 -15.32
C SER A 83 -1.23 10.89 -14.51
N ASN A 84 -1.72 10.94 -13.26
CA ASN A 84 -1.75 9.76 -12.40
C ASN A 84 -3.05 9.61 -11.60
N ALA A 85 -4.12 9.17 -12.27
CA ALA A 85 -5.42 8.95 -11.65
C ALA A 85 -5.37 8.00 -10.45
N THR A 86 -4.54 6.94 -10.51
CA THR A 86 -4.41 5.93 -9.44
C THR A 86 -3.72 6.43 -8.17
N LYS A 87 -3.04 7.59 -8.23
CA LYS A 87 -2.32 8.19 -7.09
C LYS A 87 -2.81 9.60 -6.75
N ARG A 88 -3.95 10.02 -7.28
CA ARG A 88 -4.56 11.32 -6.94
C ARG A 88 -4.81 11.44 -5.43
N TYR A 89 -5.06 10.33 -4.75
CA TYR A 89 -5.22 10.30 -3.29
C TYR A 89 -4.04 10.90 -2.51
N GLU A 90 -2.82 10.87 -3.08
CA GLU A 90 -1.62 11.46 -2.48
C GLU A 90 -1.70 12.99 -2.43
N MET A 91 -2.49 13.62 -3.31
CA MET A 91 -2.64 15.07 -3.45
C MET A 91 -3.92 15.64 -2.86
N VAL A 92 -4.89 14.78 -2.51
CA VAL A 92 -6.21 15.22 -2.01
C VAL A 92 -6.09 16.11 -0.78
N LYS A 93 -5.16 15.81 0.13
CA LYS A 93 -4.95 16.62 1.33
C LYS A 93 -4.52 18.04 0.99
N ASP A 94 -3.52 18.19 0.13
CA ASP A 94 -3.02 19.52 -0.27
C ASP A 94 -4.06 20.28 -1.11
N LEU A 95 -4.79 19.58 -1.98
CA LEU A 95 -5.93 20.15 -2.69
C LEU A 95 -6.96 20.73 -1.70
N GLN A 96 -7.27 20.03 -0.61
CA GLN A 96 -8.24 20.48 0.38
C GLN A 96 -7.74 21.62 1.27
N THR A 97 -6.44 21.64 1.61
CA THR A 97 -5.88 22.64 2.54
C THR A 97 -5.41 23.92 1.86
N THR A 98 -4.84 23.79 0.66
CA THR A 98 -4.09 24.86 0.00
C THR A 98 -4.85 25.43 -1.21
N HIS A 99 -5.78 24.66 -1.78
CA HIS A 99 -6.53 25.02 -2.99
C HIS A 99 -8.04 24.93 -2.75
N PRO A 100 -8.66 25.91 -2.05
CA PRO A 100 -10.07 25.84 -1.66
C PRO A 100 -10.98 25.63 -2.88
N ILE A 101 -11.53 24.43 -2.99
CA ILE A 101 -12.40 24.01 -4.10
C ILE A 101 -13.83 24.56 -3.92
N ILE A 102 -14.22 24.82 -2.67
CA ILE A 102 -15.53 25.39 -2.33
C ILE A 102 -15.61 26.80 -2.90
N GLY A 103 -16.72 27.11 -3.57
CA GLY A 103 -16.95 28.39 -4.24
C GLY A 103 -16.46 28.44 -5.69
N LEU A 104 -15.74 27.43 -6.17
CA LEU A 104 -15.34 27.35 -7.58
C LEU A 104 -16.55 27.00 -8.46
N THR A 105 -16.59 27.60 -9.66
CA THR A 105 -17.57 27.24 -10.69
C THR A 105 -17.22 25.92 -11.36
N GLU A 106 -18.18 25.27 -12.03
CA GLU A 106 -17.92 24.08 -12.86
C GLU A 106 -16.75 24.28 -13.84
N SER A 107 -16.64 25.45 -14.47
CA SER A 107 -15.55 25.75 -15.41
C SER A 107 -14.19 25.90 -14.72
N GLN A 108 -14.14 26.51 -13.54
CA GLN A 108 -12.92 26.64 -12.74
C GLN A 108 -12.46 25.27 -12.22
N VAL A 109 -13.39 24.44 -11.77
CA VAL A 109 -13.10 23.06 -11.36
C VAL A 109 -12.58 22.25 -12.54
N ALA A 110 -13.21 22.33 -13.71
CA ALA A 110 -12.76 21.64 -14.91
C ALA A 110 -11.37 22.10 -15.37
N ALA A 111 -11.03 23.38 -15.19
CA ALA A 111 -9.69 23.90 -15.47
C ALA A 111 -8.64 23.39 -14.46
N LEU A 112 -9.03 23.22 -13.19
CA LEU A 112 -8.13 22.80 -12.11
C LEU A 112 -7.88 21.28 -12.09
N LEU A 113 -8.96 20.49 -12.17
CA LEU A 113 -8.98 19.03 -11.98
C LEU A 113 -9.19 18.24 -13.28
N GLY A 114 -9.51 18.91 -14.38
CA GLY A 114 -9.95 18.25 -15.61
C GLY A 114 -11.41 17.79 -15.54
N GLN A 115 -11.80 16.98 -16.53
CA GLN A 115 -13.14 16.39 -16.57
C GLN A 115 -13.29 15.31 -15.48
N PRO A 116 -14.46 15.22 -14.83
CA PRO A 116 -14.72 14.18 -13.85
C PRO A 116 -14.85 12.80 -14.51
N ASP A 117 -14.54 11.76 -13.74
CA ASP A 117 -14.69 10.37 -14.18
C ASP A 117 -16.19 9.97 -14.22
N LEU A 118 -17.01 10.59 -13.35
CA LEU A 118 -18.48 10.47 -13.35
C LEU A 118 -19.13 11.84 -13.15
N LYS A 119 -20.14 12.16 -13.95
CA LYS A 119 -20.97 13.38 -13.82
C LYS A 119 -22.45 13.00 -13.79
N GLU A 120 -23.08 13.18 -12.64
CA GLU A 120 -24.50 12.87 -12.40
C GLU A 120 -25.24 14.08 -11.82
N GLY A 121 -25.97 14.80 -12.67
CA GLY A 121 -26.72 15.99 -12.27
C GLY A 121 -25.82 17.02 -11.59
N LYS A 122 -26.03 17.21 -10.28
CA LYS A 122 -25.26 18.15 -9.44
C LYS A 122 -24.00 17.55 -8.80
N TYR A 123 -23.68 16.29 -9.09
CA TYR A 123 -22.54 15.59 -8.51
C TYR A 123 -21.49 15.27 -9.56
N TRP A 124 -20.24 15.59 -9.26
CA TRP A 124 -19.09 15.12 -10.03
C TRP A 124 -18.24 14.22 -9.15
N ALA A 125 -17.72 13.13 -9.69
CA ALA A 125 -16.78 12.26 -8.98
C ALA A 125 -15.50 12.09 -9.79
N TYR A 126 -14.37 12.16 -9.09
CA TYR A 126 -13.04 11.91 -9.61
C TYR A 126 -12.49 10.68 -8.92
N TYR A 127 -12.17 9.63 -9.66
CA TYR A 127 -11.45 8.48 -9.13
C TYR A 127 -10.09 8.94 -8.60
N ILE A 128 -9.77 8.58 -7.35
CA ILE A 128 -8.51 8.98 -6.71
C ILE A 128 -7.52 7.83 -6.49
N GLY A 129 -7.95 6.59 -6.74
CA GLY A 129 -7.16 5.39 -6.51
C GLY A 129 -7.51 4.66 -5.22
N ILE A 130 -6.81 3.56 -4.96
CA ILE A 130 -6.96 2.77 -3.73
C ILE A 130 -6.14 3.42 -2.63
N THR A 131 -6.80 3.96 -1.63
CA THR A 131 -6.10 4.58 -0.49
C THR A 131 -5.49 3.52 0.43
N PRO A 132 -4.27 3.74 0.95
CA PRO A 132 -3.65 2.86 1.93
C PRO A 132 -4.47 2.83 3.24
N LYS A 133 -5.28 1.79 3.41
CA LYS A 133 -6.12 1.53 4.59
C LYS A 133 -6.26 0.02 4.78
N LEU A 134 -6.51 -0.43 6.01
CA LEU A 134 -6.76 -1.85 6.28
C LEU A 134 -8.02 -2.32 5.55
N GLY A 135 -7.88 -3.32 4.67
CA GLY A 135 -9.00 -3.94 3.98
C GLY A 135 -9.56 -3.16 2.79
N SER A 136 -8.85 -2.13 2.29
CA SER A 136 -9.24 -1.41 1.07
C SER A 136 -8.93 -2.26 -0.17
N ILE A 137 -9.97 -2.64 -0.90
CA ILE A 137 -9.88 -3.44 -2.14
C ILE A 137 -10.40 -2.62 -3.32
N ASP A 138 -11.43 -1.82 -3.07
CA ASP A 138 -12.04 -0.92 -4.03
C ASP A 138 -11.35 0.46 -3.99
N GLY A 139 -11.49 1.21 -5.09
CA GLY A 139 -10.87 2.53 -5.20
C GLY A 139 -11.80 3.62 -4.68
N ASP A 140 -11.20 4.66 -4.10
CA ASP A 140 -11.93 5.81 -3.57
C ASP A 140 -12.17 6.85 -4.68
N ALA A 141 -13.14 7.74 -4.45
CA ALA A 141 -13.42 8.89 -5.31
C ALA A 141 -13.55 10.20 -4.52
N LEU A 142 -13.06 11.30 -5.10
CA LEU A 142 -13.38 12.66 -4.64
C LEU A 142 -14.69 13.09 -5.29
N ALA A 143 -15.75 13.19 -4.49
CA ALA A 143 -17.06 13.67 -4.92
C ALA A 143 -17.22 15.16 -4.61
N LEU A 144 -17.68 15.92 -5.60
CA LEU A 144 -18.03 17.34 -5.52
C LEU A 144 -19.54 17.50 -5.71
N GLU A 145 -20.16 18.31 -4.88
CA GLU A 145 -21.57 18.70 -4.98
C GLU A 145 -21.67 20.16 -5.40
N PHE A 146 -22.44 20.41 -6.45
CA PHE A 146 -22.68 21.72 -7.01
C PHE A 146 -24.07 22.24 -6.65
N GLN A 147 -24.17 23.54 -6.42
CA GLN A 147 -25.43 24.28 -6.36
C GLN A 147 -25.28 25.54 -7.20
N ASN A 148 -26.20 25.79 -8.13
CA ASN A 148 -26.10 26.90 -9.09
C ASN A 148 -24.74 26.93 -9.81
N ALA A 149 -24.24 25.75 -10.24
CA ALA A 149 -22.95 25.57 -10.89
C ALA A 149 -21.70 25.95 -10.06
N ILE A 150 -21.84 26.07 -8.74
CA ILE A 150 -20.77 26.38 -7.79
C ILE A 150 -20.60 25.22 -6.81
N VAL A 151 -19.35 24.84 -6.49
CA VAL A 151 -19.06 23.82 -5.49
C VAL A 151 -19.48 24.30 -4.11
N VAL A 152 -20.42 23.59 -3.49
CA VAL A 152 -20.87 23.87 -2.11
C VAL A 152 -20.30 22.86 -1.10
N ARG A 153 -19.96 21.66 -1.57
CA ARG A 153 -19.47 20.58 -0.72
C ARG A 153 -18.56 19.64 -1.51
N TYR A 154 -17.61 19.04 -0.81
CA TYR A 154 -16.87 17.88 -1.30
C TYR A 154 -16.76 16.82 -0.22
N LEU A 155 -16.55 15.57 -0.63
CA LEU A 155 -16.28 14.44 0.26
C LEU A 155 -15.46 13.37 -0.48
N VAL A 156 -14.62 12.65 0.25
CA VAL A 156 -13.98 11.45 -0.29
C VAL A 156 -14.91 10.27 -0.03
N ARG A 157 -15.51 9.72 -1.09
CA ARG A 157 -16.39 8.55 -1.04
C ARG A 157 -15.51 7.29 -1.11
N GLN A 158 -15.83 6.35 -0.23
CA GLN A 158 -15.31 5.00 -0.23
C GLN A 158 -16.41 4.13 -0.84
N ASP A 159 -16.11 3.46 -1.94
CA ASP A 159 -17.03 2.53 -2.60
C ASP A 159 -16.84 1.11 -2.07
#